data_AF-A0A9P7B015-F1
#
_entry.id   AF-A0A9P7B015-F1
#
_cell.length_a   1.000
_cell.length_b   1.000
_cell.length_c   1.000
_cell.angle_alpha   90.00
_cell.angle_beta   90.00
_cell.angle_gamma   90.00
#
_symmetry.space_group_name_H-M   'P 1'
#
loop_
_entity.id
_entity.type
_entity.pdbx_description
1 polymer ?
#
loop_
_entity_poly.entity_id
_entity_poly.type
_entity_poly.pdbx_seq_one_letter_code
_entity_poly.pdbx_strand_id
1 'polypeptide(L)'
;MASSNRKSTSSSQVDPNLLSSPPRSQTIDVIEHRIDAGLDSIKPSKKNRTTQLSLQEWEQRSQRQPYHDYVHRLVGAGWDNLSDLDQYLRTAPVQEPGLIISVLDIGHGMEGLKKKRWPDMNSEVELKDFMSKKRGFDVKVRLYLAEYADRPATCVIEALGSGLKLDPRFFSSSIHSHGHVFTPSQRHRAPYTVLGFGVLDSSTPRKTDAEKFKVLIYIQPDEHGDGWTGVILFSSHTKINLSPRIVTDPPPFQSQLPPPKRLEPASFRELYIQSFEFIDLEQATKSPFYAVANVFRLNCFCWNQIITAIREEDHRTGGISDTTIGHAEEIKKSLSVVDRAGSLGWRGSDEQITKDTQHEMVEDFSHLVDQTELLWQTRDKMASIRATKSEARWNSLTNAFTYLFAPVTIITGVYGMNVSQISGSSTNPNIWQFFVAVAVFNAAVVVALAMWYWVSIQLRHGRSAGLKEVLGFAVGAQSMK
;
A
#
# COMPACT_ATOMS: atom_id res chain seq x y z
N MET A 1 14.03 -4.04 82.11
CA MET A 1 13.62 -2.64 82.36
C MET A 1 13.15 -2.10 81.01
N ALA A 2 11.86 -1.88 80.76
CA ALA A 2 11.02 -0.77 81.28
C ALA A 2 11.59 0.61 80.88
N SER A 3 10.87 1.51 80.21
CA SER A 3 9.48 1.48 79.70
C SER A 3 9.17 2.70 78.82
N SER A 4 8.21 2.59 77.88
CA SER A 4 7.19 3.62 77.51
C SER A 4 7.67 5.02 77.00
N ASN A 5 6.97 5.77 76.15
CA ASN A 5 5.52 5.82 75.89
C ASN A 5 5.22 6.57 74.57
N ARG A 6 4.03 6.32 73.97
CA ARG A 6 3.08 7.23 73.23
C ARG A 6 3.59 8.59 72.68
N LYS A 7 3.10 9.15 71.55
CA LYS A 7 1.85 9.09 70.74
C LYS A 7 2.15 9.83 69.39
N SER A 8 1.30 9.99 68.37
CA SER A 8 -0.10 9.58 68.07
C SER A 8 -0.37 9.54 66.55
N THR A 9 -1.48 8.90 66.17
CA THR A 9 -2.20 8.88 64.87
C THR A 9 -2.52 10.24 64.22
N SER A 10 -2.49 10.28 62.88
CA SER A 10 -3.61 10.84 62.08
C SER A 10 -3.77 10.05 60.76
N SER A 11 -4.97 10.10 60.17
CA SER A 11 -5.42 9.21 59.10
C SER A 11 -5.70 9.95 57.79
N SER A 12 -5.32 9.39 56.64
CA SER A 12 -5.85 9.73 55.32
C SER A 12 -5.72 8.47 54.45
N GLN A 13 -6.84 7.80 54.16
CA GLN A 13 -7.58 7.89 52.89
C GLN A 13 -6.81 7.31 51.70
N VAL A 14 -7.35 6.21 51.17
CA VAL A 14 -6.90 5.52 49.96
C VAL A 14 -7.81 5.94 48.82
N ASP A 15 -7.26 6.54 47.77
CA ASP A 15 -7.92 6.72 46.48
C ASP A 15 -7.18 5.93 45.40
N PRO A 16 -7.85 5.03 44.65
CA PRO A 16 -7.30 4.38 43.48
C PRO A 16 -7.63 5.15 42.18
N ASN A 17 -6.77 4.95 41.18
CA ASN A 17 -6.90 5.41 39.78
C ASN A 17 -6.64 6.90 39.50
N LEU A 18 -5.51 7.16 38.82
CA LEU A 18 -5.53 7.65 37.44
C LEU A 18 -4.12 7.51 36.82
N LEU A 19 -3.93 6.52 35.96
CA LEU A 19 -2.76 6.49 35.06
C LEU A 19 -2.93 7.59 34.01
N SER A 20 -2.17 8.69 34.14
CA SER A 20 -1.98 9.63 33.05
C SER A 20 -1.01 9.06 32.02
N SER A 21 -1.47 8.89 30.78
CA SER A 21 -0.63 8.52 29.65
C SER A 21 0.34 9.67 29.32
N PRO A 22 1.58 9.39 28.86
CA PRO A 22 2.49 10.44 28.41
C PRO A 22 1.95 11.14 27.14
N PRO A 23 2.22 12.44 26.94
CA PRO A 23 1.72 13.17 25.79
C PRO A 23 2.39 12.69 24.49
N ARG A 24 1.58 12.51 23.44
CA ARG A 24 2.09 12.23 22.08
C ARG A 24 2.93 13.41 21.58
N SER A 25 4.13 13.13 21.09
CA SER A 25 4.98 14.12 20.43
C SER A 25 4.30 14.61 19.15
N GLN A 26 4.02 15.92 19.09
CA GLN A 26 3.62 16.57 17.85
C GLN A 26 4.82 16.56 16.88
N THR A 27 4.60 16.04 15.68
CA THR A 27 5.59 16.12 14.60
C THR A 27 5.33 17.43 13.86
N ILE A 28 6.38 18.18 13.57
CA ILE A 28 6.26 19.50 12.93
C ILE A 28 6.11 19.31 11.43
N ASP A 29 5.01 19.79 10.87
CA ASP A 29 4.78 19.80 9.43
C ASP A 29 5.77 20.74 8.74
N VAL A 30 6.56 20.19 7.81
CA VAL A 30 7.36 20.98 6.86
C VAL A 30 6.62 20.95 5.53
N ILE A 31 5.96 22.06 5.20
CA ILE A 31 5.20 22.22 3.96
C ILE A 31 6.19 22.56 2.84
N GLU A 32 6.51 21.61 1.97
CA GLU A 32 7.06 21.89 0.65
C GLU A 32 5.95 21.95 -0.39
N HIS A 33 5.86 23.07 -1.10
CA HIS A 33 4.89 23.24 -2.19
C HIS A 33 5.23 22.31 -3.36
N ARG A 34 4.33 21.39 -3.69
CA ARG A 34 4.34 20.67 -4.97
C ARG A 34 3.09 21.02 -5.77
N ILE A 35 3.28 21.23 -7.07
CA ILE A 35 2.25 21.74 -7.98
C ILE A 35 1.36 20.58 -8.44
N ASP A 36 0.05 20.75 -8.31
CA ASP A 36 -0.96 19.84 -8.86
C ASP A 36 -0.88 19.79 -10.39
N ALA A 37 -0.79 18.58 -10.95
CA ALA A 37 -1.10 18.30 -12.34
C ALA A 37 -2.21 17.24 -12.37
N GLY A 38 -3.45 17.72 -12.52
CA GLY A 38 -4.65 16.88 -12.45
C GLY A 38 -4.82 15.92 -13.62
N LEU A 39 -5.80 15.02 -13.48
CA LEU A 39 -6.23 14.12 -14.54
C LEU A 39 -6.61 14.89 -15.81
N ASP A 40 -6.07 14.47 -16.95
CA ASP A 40 -6.61 14.85 -18.26
C ASP A 40 -6.93 13.62 -19.11
N SER A 41 -8.07 13.66 -19.81
CA SER A 41 -8.78 12.46 -20.24
C SER A 41 -8.68 12.17 -21.74
N ILE A 42 -8.28 10.94 -22.07
CA ILE A 42 -8.80 10.06 -23.14
C ILE A 42 -8.96 10.62 -24.59
N LYS A 43 -8.27 9.94 -25.54
CA LYS A 43 -8.50 9.81 -27.03
C LYS A 43 -7.64 10.70 -27.97
N PRO A 44 -7.40 10.26 -29.24
CA PRO A 44 -7.28 8.89 -29.76
C PRO A 44 -6.06 8.64 -30.68
N SER A 45 -5.86 7.37 -31.03
CA SER A 45 -4.92 6.87 -32.06
C SER A 45 -4.89 7.68 -33.37
N LYS A 46 -3.69 7.92 -33.91
CA LYS A 46 -3.46 8.24 -35.34
C LYS A 46 -2.36 7.36 -35.92
N LYS A 47 -2.56 6.97 -37.18
CA LYS A 47 -1.79 5.95 -37.91
C LYS A 47 -0.38 6.39 -38.29
N ASN A 48 0.48 5.38 -38.44
CA ASN A 48 1.80 5.40 -39.05
C ASN A 48 1.93 6.40 -40.21
N ARG A 49 2.99 7.21 -40.16
CA ARG A 49 3.51 7.92 -41.34
C ARG A 49 5.03 7.78 -41.33
N THR A 50 5.55 6.94 -42.21
CA THR A 50 6.99 6.77 -42.46
C THR A 50 7.52 8.03 -43.14
N THR A 51 8.02 8.98 -42.35
CA THR A 51 8.86 10.07 -42.84
C THR A 51 10.23 9.54 -43.20
N GLN A 52 10.71 9.87 -44.39
CA GLN A 52 12.10 9.61 -44.78
C GLN A 52 13.02 10.43 -43.87
N LEU A 53 13.88 9.74 -43.13
CA LEU A 53 14.86 10.35 -42.22
C LEU A 53 15.87 11.18 -43.03
N SER A 54 16.19 12.35 -42.49
CA SER A 54 17.19 13.27 -43.03
C SER A 54 18.61 12.73 -42.83
N LEU A 55 19.57 13.21 -43.66
CA LEU A 55 20.99 12.85 -43.51
C LEU A 55 21.58 13.31 -42.16
N GLN A 56 21.03 14.35 -41.54
CA GLN A 56 21.43 14.78 -40.18
C GLN A 56 21.04 13.77 -39.09
N GLU A 57 19.92 13.06 -39.23
CA GLU A 57 19.55 11.95 -38.33
C GLU A 57 20.43 10.70 -38.53
N TRP A 58 21.20 10.65 -39.63
CA TRP A 58 22.25 9.65 -39.83
C TRP A 58 23.51 9.97 -39.04
N GLU A 59 23.92 11.24 -38.96
CA GLU A 59 25.08 11.67 -38.16
C GLU A 59 24.82 11.59 -36.64
N GLN A 60 23.57 11.74 -36.18
CA GLN A 60 23.21 11.44 -34.78
C GLN A 60 23.30 9.94 -34.41
N ARG A 61 23.46 9.02 -35.37
CA ARG A 61 23.74 7.60 -35.07
C ARG A 61 25.15 7.38 -34.47
N SER A 62 26.01 8.39 -34.52
CA SER A 62 27.45 8.27 -34.23
C SER A 62 27.82 7.98 -32.75
N GLN A 63 26.87 8.03 -31.81
CA GLN A 63 27.12 7.64 -30.40
C GLN A 63 25.95 6.87 -29.76
N ARG A 64 25.42 5.85 -30.46
CA ARG A 64 24.69 4.78 -29.75
C ARG A 64 25.67 4.06 -28.82
N GLN A 65 25.36 4.01 -27.52
CA GLN A 65 26.23 3.32 -26.57
C GLN A 65 26.17 1.80 -26.83
N PRO A 66 27.23 1.03 -26.47
CA PRO A 66 27.34 -0.39 -26.80
C PRO A 66 26.13 -1.23 -26.37
N TYR A 67 25.51 -0.88 -25.23
CA TYR A 67 24.32 -1.56 -24.73
C TYR A 67 23.07 -1.37 -25.60
N HIS A 68 22.76 -0.12 -25.95
CA HIS A 68 21.63 0.21 -26.82
C HIS A 68 21.82 -0.42 -28.20
N ASP A 69 23.03 -0.37 -28.75
CA ASP A 69 23.36 -1.00 -30.02
C ASP A 69 23.17 -2.54 -29.98
N TYR A 70 23.43 -3.17 -28.84
CA TYR A 70 23.14 -4.59 -28.60
C TYR A 70 21.63 -4.87 -28.52
N VAL A 71 20.85 -4.10 -27.74
CA VAL A 71 19.38 -4.24 -27.67
C VAL A 71 18.75 -4.06 -29.06
N HIS A 72 19.18 -3.04 -29.79
CA HIS A 72 18.70 -2.73 -31.14
C HIS A 72 18.93 -3.90 -32.12
N ARG A 73 20.09 -4.56 -32.04
CA ARG A 73 20.40 -5.76 -32.84
C ARG A 73 19.55 -6.97 -32.44
N LEU A 74 19.23 -7.14 -31.15
CA LEU A 74 18.31 -8.20 -30.72
C LEU A 74 16.89 -7.97 -31.26
N VAL A 75 16.38 -6.75 -31.19
CA VAL A 75 15.07 -6.39 -31.79
C VAL A 75 15.10 -6.63 -33.30
N GLY A 76 16.15 -6.19 -33.99
CA GLY A 76 16.35 -6.48 -35.42
C GLY A 76 16.49 -7.97 -35.77
N ALA A 77 16.79 -8.83 -34.80
CA ALA A 77 16.85 -10.28 -34.92
C ALA A 77 15.54 -11.00 -34.48
N GLY A 78 14.46 -10.26 -34.20
CA GLY A 78 13.14 -10.80 -33.86
C GLY A 78 12.84 -10.92 -32.36
N TRP A 79 13.64 -10.32 -31.47
CA TRP A 79 13.31 -10.23 -30.04
C TRP A 79 12.36 -9.05 -29.78
N ASP A 80 11.15 -9.11 -30.34
CA ASP A 80 10.17 -8.03 -30.32
C ASP A 80 9.75 -7.60 -28.90
N ASN A 81 9.91 -8.48 -27.90
CA ASN A 81 9.69 -8.19 -26.48
C ASN A 81 10.74 -7.22 -25.86
N LEU A 82 11.72 -6.78 -26.64
CA LEU A 82 12.69 -5.73 -26.31
C LEU A 82 12.47 -4.45 -27.13
N SER A 83 11.48 -4.41 -28.03
CA SER A 83 11.21 -3.26 -28.91
C SER A 83 10.96 -1.97 -28.12
N ASP A 84 10.23 -2.05 -27.02
CA ASP A 84 9.97 -0.90 -26.16
C ASP A 84 11.22 -0.45 -25.35
N LEU A 85 12.16 -1.36 -25.04
CA LEU A 85 13.45 -0.98 -24.44
C LEU A 85 14.36 -0.30 -25.48
N ASP A 86 14.38 -0.78 -26.72
CA ASP A 86 15.04 -0.08 -27.84
C ASP A 86 14.39 1.29 -28.06
N GLN A 87 13.06 1.40 -28.06
CA GLN A 87 12.37 2.69 -28.13
C GLN A 87 12.72 3.60 -26.94
N TYR A 88 12.78 3.07 -25.72
CA TYR A 88 13.18 3.82 -24.53
C TYR A 88 14.59 4.39 -24.67
N LEU A 89 15.58 3.56 -25.02
CA LEU A 89 16.97 3.97 -25.18
C LEU A 89 17.19 4.93 -26.37
N ARG A 90 16.28 4.97 -27.36
CA ARG A 90 16.26 5.99 -28.42
C ARG A 90 15.73 7.35 -27.97
N THR A 91 14.99 7.44 -26.86
CA THR A 91 14.56 8.75 -26.36
C THR A 91 15.74 9.54 -25.82
N ALA A 92 15.74 10.86 -26.05
CA ALA A 92 16.84 11.73 -25.64
C ALA A 92 17.10 11.60 -24.13
N PRO A 93 18.36 11.71 -23.67
CA PRO A 93 18.69 11.55 -22.26
C PRO A 93 17.97 12.61 -21.42
N VAL A 94 16.92 12.18 -20.73
CA VAL A 94 16.29 12.98 -19.67
C VAL A 94 17.30 13.03 -18.53
N GLN A 95 17.85 14.22 -18.26
CA GLN A 95 18.52 14.46 -17.00
C GLN A 95 17.48 14.35 -15.90
N GLU A 96 17.47 13.24 -15.16
CA GLU A 96 16.59 13.09 -14.00
C GLU A 96 17.07 13.98 -12.85
N PRO A 97 16.28 14.98 -12.42
CA PRO A 97 16.58 15.69 -11.18
C PRO A 97 16.40 14.71 -10.00
N GLY A 98 17.46 14.51 -9.22
CA GLY A 98 17.43 13.68 -8.01
C GLY A 98 18.01 12.27 -8.14
N LEU A 99 18.61 11.88 -9.27
CA LEU A 99 19.36 10.62 -9.37
C LEU A 99 20.46 10.55 -8.30
N ILE A 100 20.41 9.54 -7.43
CA ILE A 100 21.46 9.24 -6.44
C ILE A 100 21.88 7.77 -6.57
N ILE A 101 23.18 7.51 -6.76
CA ILE A 101 23.75 6.17 -6.87
C ILE A 101 24.78 5.93 -5.77
N SER A 102 24.43 5.13 -4.77
CA SER A 102 25.38 4.64 -3.76
C SER A 102 26.00 3.33 -4.22
N VAL A 103 27.26 3.08 -3.83
CA VAL A 103 27.90 1.78 -4.05
C VAL A 103 28.49 1.23 -2.77
N LEU A 104 28.15 -0.02 -2.47
CA LEU A 104 28.68 -0.80 -1.35
C LEU A 104 29.55 -1.93 -1.90
N ASP A 105 30.81 -2.00 -1.49
CA ASP A 105 31.69 -3.14 -1.74
C ASP A 105 31.84 -3.96 -0.44
N ILE A 106 31.80 -5.29 -0.53
CA ILE A 106 32.33 -6.20 0.49
C ILE A 106 33.56 -6.89 -0.11
N GLY A 107 34.66 -6.94 0.64
CA GLY A 107 35.90 -7.55 0.17
C GLY A 107 36.87 -7.85 1.30
N HIS A 108 37.98 -8.50 0.97
CA HIS A 108 39.02 -8.78 1.95
C HIS A 108 39.87 -7.54 2.25
N GLY A 109 39.85 -7.10 3.51
CA GLY A 109 40.83 -6.18 4.07
C GLY A 109 41.89 -6.93 4.89
N MET A 110 42.88 -6.19 5.42
CA MET A 110 43.98 -6.78 6.21
C MET A 110 43.55 -7.47 7.52
N GLU A 111 42.29 -7.31 7.94
CA GLU A 111 41.73 -7.87 9.19
C GLU A 111 40.48 -8.72 8.91
N GLY A 112 40.35 -9.29 7.70
CA GLY A 112 39.18 -10.08 7.29
C GLY A 112 38.20 -9.32 6.38
N LEU A 113 36.96 -9.79 6.28
CA LEU A 113 35.93 -9.17 5.44
C LEU A 113 35.57 -7.77 5.94
N LYS A 114 35.65 -6.77 5.06
CA LYS A 114 35.27 -5.39 5.37
C LYS A 114 34.29 -4.86 4.33
N LYS A 115 33.26 -4.16 4.81
CA LYS A 115 32.38 -3.35 3.96
C LYS A 115 32.98 -1.98 3.71
N LYS A 116 32.80 -1.46 2.49
CA LYS A 116 33.21 -0.11 2.07
C LYS A 116 32.05 0.55 1.32
N ARG A 117 31.50 1.61 1.90
CA ARG A 117 30.62 2.54 1.17
C ARG A 117 31.49 3.54 0.41
N TRP A 118 31.21 3.72 -0.88
CA TRP A 118 31.77 4.79 -1.69
C TRP A 118 30.90 6.06 -1.57
N PRO A 119 31.45 7.25 -1.86
CA PRO A 119 30.64 8.47 -1.97
C PRO A 119 29.47 8.26 -2.94
N ASP A 120 28.33 8.86 -2.61
CA ASP A 120 27.14 8.81 -3.47
C ASP A 120 27.41 9.62 -4.75
N MET A 121 27.10 9.03 -5.90
CA MET A 121 27.29 9.64 -7.22
C MET A 121 25.96 10.22 -7.71
N ASN A 122 25.98 11.43 -8.25
CA ASN A 122 24.76 12.15 -8.67
C ASN A 122 24.69 12.36 -10.19
N SER A 123 25.64 11.78 -10.94
CA SER A 123 25.66 11.86 -12.40
C SER A 123 26.07 10.55 -13.08
N GLU A 124 25.58 10.38 -14.30
CA GLU A 124 25.98 9.31 -15.22
C GLU A 124 27.49 9.32 -15.51
N VAL A 125 28.08 10.52 -15.61
CA VAL A 125 29.52 10.68 -15.88
C VAL A 125 30.33 10.11 -14.74
N GLU A 126 29.99 10.45 -13.48
CA GLU A 126 30.61 9.86 -12.29
C GLU A 126 30.48 8.33 -12.29
N LEU A 127 29.31 7.78 -12.63
CA LEU A 127 29.11 6.33 -12.71
C LEU A 127 30.00 5.68 -13.77
N LYS A 128 30.07 6.23 -14.99
CA LYS A 128 30.93 5.71 -16.08
C LYS A 128 32.41 5.77 -15.68
N ASP A 129 32.84 6.87 -15.07
CA ASP A 129 34.20 7.03 -14.53
C ASP A 129 34.51 6.04 -13.39
N PHE A 130 33.53 5.80 -12.52
CA PHE A 130 33.62 4.87 -11.40
C PHE A 130 33.71 3.42 -11.89
N MET A 131 32.97 3.06 -12.95
CA MET A 131 32.97 1.71 -13.53
C MET A 131 34.22 1.42 -14.38
N SER A 132 34.80 2.43 -15.05
CA SER A 132 35.98 2.26 -15.90
C SER A 132 37.30 2.15 -15.11
N LYS A 133 37.36 2.71 -13.88
CA LYS A 133 38.52 2.65 -12.99
C LYS A 133 38.74 1.24 -12.40
N LYS A 134 39.79 0.54 -12.86
CA LYS A 134 40.35 -0.66 -12.21
C LYS A 134 40.69 -0.37 -10.74
N ARG A 135 40.40 -1.31 -9.83
CA ARG A 135 40.56 -1.12 -8.38
C ARG A 135 41.48 -2.18 -7.78
N GLY A 136 42.30 -1.75 -6.83
CA GLY A 136 43.16 -2.63 -6.02
C GLY A 136 42.51 -3.15 -4.74
N PHE A 137 41.18 -3.23 -4.67
CA PHE A 137 40.46 -3.87 -3.56
C PHE A 137 39.89 -5.18 -4.09
N ASP A 138 40.12 -6.29 -3.38
CA ASP A 138 39.56 -7.60 -3.73
C ASP A 138 38.09 -7.65 -3.34
N VAL A 139 37.24 -7.22 -4.28
CA VAL A 139 35.80 -7.10 -4.10
C VAL A 139 35.16 -8.45 -4.36
N LYS A 140 34.50 -9.01 -3.34
CA LYS A 140 33.72 -10.24 -3.41
C LYS A 140 32.23 -9.95 -3.65
N VAL A 141 31.73 -8.82 -3.17
CA VAL A 141 30.36 -8.36 -3.44
C VAL A 141 30.39 -6.90 -3.82
N ARG A 142 29.68 -6.52 -4.88
CA ARG A 142 29.37 -5.12 -5.18
C ARG A 142 27.87 -4.91 -5.32
N LEU A 143 27.35 -3.90 -4.64
CA LEU A 143 25.97 -3.45 -4.78
C LEU A 143 25.92 -2.02 -5.31
N TYR A 144 25.29 -1.83 -6.46
CA TYR A 144 24.87 -0.53 -6.98
C TYR A 144 23.45 -0.24 -6.52
N LEU A 145 23.24 0.86 -5.81
CA LEU A 145 21.94 1.24 -5.25
C LEU A 145 21.54 2.59 -5.84
N ALA A 146 20.64 2.59 -6.81
CA ALA A 146 20.19 3.80 -7.48
C ALA A 146 18.76 4.18 -7.07
N GLU A 147 18.58 5.45 -6.74
CA GLU A 147 17.32 6.09 -6.35
C GLU A 147 16.93 7.11 -7.43
N TYR A 148 15.69 7.06 -7.92
CA TYR A 148 15.17 7.89 -9.01
C TYR A 148 13.66 8.12 -8.86
N ALA A 149 13.13 9.13 -9.56
CA ALA A 149 11.79 9.65 -9.30
C ALA A 149 10.66 8.89 -10.03
N ASP A 150 10.86 8.55 -11.31
CA ASP A 150 9.83 7.87 -12.14
C ASP A 150 10.45 6.78 -13.02
N ARG A 151 11.46 7.12 -13.85
CA ARG A 151 12.06 6.19 -14.82
C ARG A 151 13.57 6.38 -14.91
N PRO A 152 14.37 5.36 -14.58
CA PRO A 152 15.81 5.52 -14.41
C PRO A 152 16.46 5.92 -15.74
N ALA A 153 17.07 7.10 -15.78
CA ALA A 153 17.55 7.77 -17.00
C ALA A 153 18.25 6.82 -18.00
N THR A 154 17.92 6.95 -19.28
CA THR A 154 18.41 6.06 -20.37
C THR A 154 19.92 5.86 -20.34
N CYS A 155 20.68 6.92 -20.07
CA CYS A 155 22.14 6.88 -20.03
C CYS A 155 22.71 6.13 -18.80
N VAL A 156 22.01 6.11 -17.66
CA VAL A 156 22.33 5.25 -16.51
C VAL A 156 22.10 3.79 -16.85
N ILE A 157 21.03 3.49 -17.60
CA ILE A 157 20.74 2.15 -18.11
C ILE A 157 21.81 1.69 -19.09
N GLU A 158 22.25 2.56 -20.01
CA GLU A 158 23.37 2.25 -20.91
C GLU A 158 24.69 2.06 -20.17
N ALA A 159 24.97 2.84 -19.12
CA ALA A 159 26.19 2.73 -18.30
C ALA A 159 26.23 1.40 -17.53
N LEU A 160 25.18 1.08 -16.78
CA LEU A 160 25.04 -0.17 -16.04
C LEU A 160 25.02 -1.37 -17.00
N GLY A 161 24.22 -1.29 -18.06
CA GLY A 161 24.09 -2.34 -19.07
C GLY A 161 25.39 -2.67 -19.78
N SER A 162 26.14 -1.64 -20.22
CA SER A 162 27.45 -1.82 -20.87
C SER A 162 28.50 -2.33 -19.88
N GLY A 163 28.57 -1.73 -18.69
CA GLY A 163 29.65 -2.00 -17.73
C GLY A 163 29.50 -3.31 -16.95
N LEU A 164 28.28 -3.80 -16.74
CA LEU A 164 28.00 -5.06 -16.04
C LEU A 164 27.55 -6.20 -16.97
N LYS A 165 27.39 -5.94 -18.28
CA LYS A 165 26.87 -6.91 -19.27
C LYS A 165 25.44 -7.40 -18.95
N LEU A 166 24.55 -6.50 -18.50
CA LEU A 166 23.22 -6.84 -17.96
C LEU A 166 22.28 -7.40 -19.04
N ASP A 167 21.49 -8.42 -18.70
CA ASP A 167 20.46 -8.96 -19.59
C ASP A 167 19.39 -7.89 -19.93
N PRO A 168 19.12 -7.55 -21.21
CA PRO A 168 18.10 -6.58 -21.61
C PRO A 168 16.69 -6.83 -21.02
N ARG A 169 16.36 -8.09 -20.70
CA ARG A 169 15.08 -8.45 -20.08
C ARG A 169 14.91 -7.87 -18.67
N PHE A 170 16.02 -7.58 -17.98
CA PHE A 170 16.05 -6.87 -16.70
C PHE A 170 15.37 -5.50 -16.82
N PHE A 171 15.87 -4.64 -17.72
CA PHE A 171 15.36 -3.28 -17.89
C PHE A 171 14.05 -3.21 -18.65
N SER A 172 13.81 -4.10 -19.61
CA SER A 172 12.49 -4.22 -20.25
C SER A 172 11.40 -4.44 -19.18
N SER A 173 11.67 -5.24 -18.14
CA SER A 173 10.73 -5.42 -17.03
C SER A 173 10.51 -4.15 -16.19
N SER A 174 11.50 -3.27 -16.05
CA SER A 174 11.35 -1.99 -15.36
C SER A 174 10.34 -1.10 -16.10
N ILE A 175 10.54 -0.95 -17.41
CA ILE A 175 9.81 -0.01 -18.27
C ILE A 175 8.35 -0.47 -18.51
N HIS A 176 8.09 -1.79 -18.56
CA HIS A 176 6.76 -2.36 -18.92
C HIS A 176 5.91 -2.84 -17.75
N SER A 177 6.30 -2.54 -16.51
CA SER A 177 5.61 -3.06 -15.32
C SER A 177 4.26 -2.37 -14.99
N HIS A 178 3.42 -2.12 -16.00
CA HIS A 178 2.07 -1.55 -15.82
C HIS A 178 1.01 -2.56 -15.34
N GLY A 179 1.33 -3.85 -15.24
CA GLY A 179 0.50 -4.83 -14.50
C GLY A 179 0.57 -6.26 -15.03
N HIS A 180 0.37 -7.21 -14.11
CA HIS A 180 -0.16 -8.57 -14.28
C HIS A 180 -0.07 -9.27 -15.66
N VAL A 181 1.15 -9.47 -16.18
CA VAL A 181 1.43 -10.64 -17.02
C VAL A 181 2.71 -11.29 -16.52
N PHE A 182 2.64 -12.59 -16.20
CA PHE A 182 3.84 -13.41 -16.01
C PHE A 182 4.60 -13.49 -17.33
N THR A 183 5.59 -12.62 -17.53
CA THR A 183 6.44 -12.68 -18.72
C THR A 183 7.19 -14.02 -18.74
N PRO A 184 7.48 -14.60 -19.92
CA PRO A 184 8.27 -15.83 -20.00
C PRO A 184 9.63 -15.74 -19.30
N SER A 185 10.20 -14.53 -19.17
CA SER A 185 11.41 -14.30 -18.37
C SER A 185 11.26 -14.59 -16.87
N GLN A 186 10.05 -14.49 -16.29
CA GLN A 186 9.75 -14.96 -14.92
C GLN A 186 9.59 -16.49 -14.82
N ARG A 187 9.57 -17.22 -15.95
CA ARG A 187 9.67 -18.71 -15.98
C ARG A 187 11.10 -19.20 -16.13
N HIS A 188 12.03 -18.31 -16.50
CA HIS A 188 13.45 -18.62 -16.57
C HIS A 188 14.13 -18.23 -15.25
N ARG A 189 15.27 -18.87 -14.94
CA ARG A 189 16.14 -18.56 -13.80
C ARG A 189 16.89 -17.23 -14.00
N ALA A 190 16.18 -16.19 -14.41
CA ALA A 190 16.74 -14.87 -14.57
C ALA A 190 16.98 -14.30 -13.16
N PRO A 191 18.19 -13.83 -12.84
CA PRO A 191 18.56 -13.49 -11.46
C PRO A 191 18.09 -12.08 -11.08
N TYR A 192 16.83 -11.78 -11.37
CA TYR A 192 16.20 -10.49 -11.08
C TYR A 192 14.79 -10.65 -10.49
N THR A 193 14.36 -9.67 -9.70
CA THR A 193 13.01 -9.63 -9.13
C THR A 193 12.50 -8.19 -8.98
N VAL A 194 11.19 -8.02 -8.85
CA VAL A 194 10.52 -6.71 -8.78
C VAL A 194 9.50 -6.72 -7.65
N LEU A 195 9.79 -6.00 -6.58
CA LEU A 195 8.95 -5.87 -5.39
C LEU A 195 8.11 -4.60 -5.48
N GLY A 196 6.80 -4.74 -5.30
CA GLY A 196 5.92 -3.59 -5.07
C GLY A 196 6.00 -3.18 -3.60
N PHE A 197 6.30 -1.91 -3.35
CA PHE A 197 6.25 -1.29 -2.04
C PHE A 197 5.02 -0.38 -1.95
N GLY A 198 4.50 -0.22 -0.74
CA GLY A 198 3.58 0.85 -0.40
C GLY A 198 3.99 1.48 0.93
N VAL A 199 3.85 2.79 1.04
CA VAL A 199 3.96 3.54 2.31
C VAL A 199 2.75 4.43 2.49
N LEU A 200 2.35 4.68 3.74
CA LEU A 200 1.26 5.60 4.05
C LEU A 200 1.65 7.02 3.63
N ASP A 201 0.80 7.66 2.84
CA ASP A 201 1.06 8.98 2.28
C ASP A 201 0.63 10.08 3.25
N SER A 202 1.61 10.63 3.98
CA SER A 202 1.41 11.72 4.93
C SER A 202 1.04 13.07 4.29
N SER A 203 1.12 13.21 2.97
CA SER A 203 0.69 14.43 2.26
C SER A 203 -0.84 14.49 2.08
N THR A 204 -1.52 13.35 2.15
CA THR A 204 -2.97 13.27 1.99
C THR A 204 -3.72 13.43 3.31
N PRO A 205 -4.97 13.93 3.31
CA PRO A 205 -5.80 13.97 4.52
C PRO A 205 -6.33 12.60 4.95
N ARG A 206 -6.09 11.54 4.16
CA ARG A 206 -6.62 10.19 4.36
C ARG A 206 -5.53 9.28 4.95
N LYS A 207 -5.77 8.79 6.17
CA LYS A 207 -4.83 7.92 6.90
C LYS A 207 -4.53 6.56 6.24
N THR A 208 -5.25 6.23 5.17
CA THR A 208 -5.22 4.96 4.46
C THR A 208 -4.79 5.08 3.01
N ASP A 209 -4.54 6.29 2.52
CA ASP A 209 -3.94 6.49 1.21
C ASP A 209 -2.46 6.10 1.29
N ALA A 210 -1.97 5.48 0.23
CA ALA A 210 -0.63 4.91 0.19
C ALA A 210 0.07 5.23 -1.13
N GLU A 211 1.25 5.84 -1.02
CA GLU A 211 2.17 5.99 -2.15
C GLU A 211 2.74 4.60 -2.48
N LYS A 212 2.70 4.23 -3.76
CA LYS A 212 3.19 2.94 -4.25
C LYS A 212 4.37 3.15 -5.19
N PHE A 213 5.44 2.40 -4.96
CA PHE A 213 6.64 2.42 -5.80
C PHE A 213 7.20 1.00 -5.95
N LYS A 214 8.26 0.86 -6.74
CA LYS A 214 8.89 -0.43 -7.03
C LYS A 214 10.35 -0.42 -6.61
N VAL A 215 10.79 -1.57 -6.09
CA VAL A 215 12.21 -1.87 -5.89
C VAL A 215 12.54 -3.07 -6.77
N LEU A 216 13.48 -2.85 -7.68
CA LEU A 216 13.83 -3.80 -8.73
C LEU A 216 15.29 -4.21 -8.55
N ILE A 217 15.49 -5.51 -8.36
CA ILE A 217 16.74 -6.11 -7.90
C ILE A 217 17.29 -7.00 -9.02
N TYR A 218 18.56 -6.82 -9.35
CA TYR A 218 19.36 -7.71 -10.20
C TYR A 218 20.55 -8.22 -9.42
N ILE A 219 20.94 -9.46 -9.68
CA ILE A 219 22.14 -10.09 -9.15
C ILE A 219 22.82 -10.82 -10.30
N GLN A 220 24.15 -10.77 -10.37
CA GLN A 220 24.94 -11.50 -11.34
C GLN A 220 26.19 -12.05 -10.66
N PRO A 221 26.47 -13.36 -10.76
CA PRO A 221 27.72 -13.91 -10.27
C PRO A 221 28.88 -13.35 -11.08
N ASP A 222 30.03 -13.14 -10.42
CA ASP A 222 31.25 -12.74 -11.09
C ASP A 222 31.78 -13.87 -11.98
N GLU A 223 32.66 -13.56 -12.95
CA GLU A 223 33.11 -14.51 -13.98
C GLU A 223 33.80 -15.77 -13.41
N HIS A 224 34.41 -15.66 -12.22
CA HIS A 224 35.03 -16.77 -11.49
C HIS A 224 34.08 -17.48 -10.52
N GLY A 225 32.92 -16.87 -10.22
CA GLY A 225 31.93 -17.39 -9.28
C GLY A 225 32.22 -17.13 -7.79
N ASP A 226 33.42 -16.70 -7.42
CA ASP A 226 33.81 -16.42 -6.03
C ASP A 226 33.18 -15.15 -5.43
N GLY A 227 32.30 -14.50 -6.18
CA GLY A 227 31.69 -13.22 -5.84
C GLY A 227 30.47 -12.93 -6.71
N TRP A 228 29.82 -11.79 -6.45
CA TRP A 228 28.67 -11.34 -7.21
C TRP A 228 28.48 -9.83 -7.19
N THR A 229 27.92 -9.31 -8.29
CA THR A 229 27.52 -7.91 -8.43
C THR A 229 26.00 -7.80 -8.50
N GLY A 230 25.40 -6.94 -7.69
CA GLY A 230 23.98 -6.64 -7.70
C GLY A 230 23.66 -5.17 -8.02
N VAL A 231 22.46 -4.95 -8.54
CA VAL A 231 21.89 -3.63 -8.82
C VAL A 231 20.51 -3.56 -8.17
N ILE A 232 20.27 -2.58 -7.31
CA ILE A 232 18.95 -2.32 -6.71
C ILE A 232 18.50 -0.93 -7.14
N LEU A 233 17.34 -0.89 -7.80
CA LEU A 233 16.74 0.30 -8.40
C LEU A 233 15.46 0.65 -7.61
N PHE A 234 15.49 1.78 -6.89
CA PHE A 234 14.39 2.31 -6.08
C PHE A 234 13.66 3.41 -6.85
N SER A 235 12.40 3.18 -7.27
CA SER A 235 11.60 4.13 -8.06
C SER A 235 10.85 5.17 -7.19
N SER A 236 11.51 5.69 -6.15
CA SER A 236 10.91 6.62 -5.20
C SER A 236 11.99 7.38 -4.41
N HIS A 237 11.70 8.66 -4.16
CA HIS A 237 12.44 9.54 -3.24
C HIS A 237 11.73 9.72 -1.89
N THR A 238 10.71 8.90 -1.59
CA THR A 238 9.89 9.05 -0.39
C THR A 238 10.74 8.82 0.85
N LYS A 239 10.77 9.83 1.72
CA LYS A 239 11.50 9.77 2.99
C LYS A 239 10.54 9.44 4.12
N ILE A 240 10.88 8.44 4.92
CA ILE A 240 10.07 8.01 6.06
C ILE A 240 10.90 8.02 7.34
N ASN A 241 10.24 8.29 8.46
CA ASN A 241 10.84 8.25 9.80
C ASN A 241 10.84 6.81 10.32
N LEU A 242 11.73 5.97 9.81
CA LEU A 242 11.81 4.54 10.15
C LEU A 242 13.19 4.17 10.73
N SER A 243 13.20 3.25 11.70
CA SER A 243 14.43 2.72 12.27
C SER A 243 15.00 1.62 11.39
N PRO A 244 16.29 1.61 11.02
CA PRO A 244 16.89 0.50 10.30
C PRO A 244 16.95 -0.79 11.14
N ARG A 245 16.66 -0.74 12.46
CA ARG A 245 16.54 -1.92 13.34
C ARG A 245 15.23 -2.69 13.16
N ILE A 246 14.30 -2.27 12.31
CA ILE A 246 13.06 -3.05 12.07
C ILE A 246 13.30 -4.36 11.32
N VAL A 247 14.47 -4.54 10.69
CA VAL A 247 14.84 -5.77 9.97
C VAL A 247 15.63 -6.76 10.84
N THR A 248 15.81 -6.44 12.13
CA THR A 248 16.51 -7.25 13.13
C THR A 248 15.58 -7.59 14.28
N ASP A 249 15.77 -8.77 14.87
CA ASP A 249 15.00 -9.19 16.03
C ASP A 249 15.19 -8.22 17.22
N PRO A 250 14.14 -8.00 18.03
CA PRO A 250 14.26 -7.25 19.26
C PRO A 250 15.25 -7.95 20.21
N PRO A 251 16.08 -7.20 20.95
CA PRO A 251 17.04 -7.79 21.88
C PRO A 251 16.26 -8.53 22.99
N PRO A 252 16.75 -9.69 23.48
CA PRO A 252 15.99 -10.56 24.37
C PRO A 252 15.64 -9.88 25.70
N PHE A 253 14.58 -10.35 26.35
CA PHE A 253 14.13 -9.80 27.63
C PHE A 253 15.26 -9.78 28.67
N GLN A 254 15.39 -8.66 29.40
CA GLN A 254 16.47 -8.35 30.35
C GLN A 254 17.88 -8.15 29.77
N SER A 255 18.08 -8.18 28.45
CA SER A 255 19.35 -7.76 27.84
C SER A 255 19.52 -6.23 27.86
N GLN A 256 20.74 -5.75 27.62
CA GLN A 256 21.05 -4.33 27.56
C GLN A 256 20.37 -3.70 26.33
N LEU A 257 19.34 -2.87 26.57
CA LEU A 257 18.67 -2.15 25.50
C LEU A 257 19.64 -1.17 24.81
N PRO A 258 19.67 -1.14 23.47
CA PRO A 258 20.50 -0.19 22.75
C PRO A 258 19.95 1.24 22.93
N PRO A 259 20.81 2.28 22.88
CA PRO A 259 20.39 3.65 23.16
C PRO A 259 19.29 4.11 22.18
N PRO A 260 18.32 4.92 22.67
CA PRO A 260 17.31 5.51 21.81
C PRO A 260 17.97 6.49 20.85
N LYS A 261 17.77 6.28 19.55
CA LYS A 261 18.23 7.19 18.49
C LYS A 261 17.02 7.98 17.98
N ARG A 262 17.18 9.30 17.82
CA ARG A 262 16.17 10.11 17.13
C ARG A 262 16.09 9.63 15.68
N LEU A 263 14.87 9.38 15.20
CA LEU A 263 14.65 9.06 13.79
C LEU A 263 14.72 10.34 12.97
N GLU A 264 15.40 10.24 11.83
CA GLU A 264 15.49 11.29 10.80
C GLU A 264 14.84 10.76 9.53
N PRO A 265 14.23 11.61 8.68
CA PRO A 265 13.61 11.16 7.44
C PRO A 265 14.65 10.60 6.49
N ALA A 266 14.55 9.31 6.15
CA ALA A 266 15.50 8.62 5.28
C ALA A 266 14.76 7.99 4.09
N SER A 267 15.39 8.01 2.91
CA SER A 267 14.85 7.31 1.72
C SER A 267 14.96 5.79 1.87
N PHE A 268 14.26 5.03 1.02
CA PHE A 268 14.37 3.57 1.01
C PHE A 268 15.78 3.05 0.71
N ARG A 269 16.54 3.72 -0.16
CA ARG A 269 17.96 3.46 -0.40
C ARG A 269 18.76 3.68 0.89
N GLU A 270 18.53 4.79 1.59
CA GLU A 270 19.26 5.14 2.82
C GLU A 270 18.94 4.17 3.96
N LEU A 271 17.67 3.81 4.15
CA LEU A 271 17.24 2.81 5.12
C LEU A 271 17.89 1.45 4.85
N TYR A 272 17.96 1.04 3.57
CA TYR A 272 18.65 -0.19 3.20
C TYR A 272 20.16 -0.11 3.50
N ILE A 273 20.85 0.99 3.14
CA ILE A 273 22.27 1.20 3.46
C ILE A 273 22.53 1.18 4.97
N GLN A 274 21.65 1.80 5.76
CA GLN A 274 21.73 1.76 7.23
C GLN A 274 21.48 0.34 7.76
N SER A 275 20.52 -0.40 7.19
CA SER A 275 20.25 -1.79 7.56
C SER A 275 21.44 -2.74 7.29
N PHE A 276 22.34 -2.35 6.36
CA PHE A 276 23.59 -3.05 6.05
C PHE A 276 24.60 -3.04 7.21
N GLU A 277 24.30 -2.40 8.34
CA GLU A 277 25.00 -2.59 9.62
C GLU A 277 24.65 -3.91 10.32
N PHE A 278 23.54 -4.54 9.98
CA PHE A 278 23.04 -5.74 10.63
C PHE A 278 23.15 -7.01 9.77
N ILE A 279 23.80 -6.91 8.60
CA ILE A 279 24.01 -8.04 7.69
C ILE A 279 25.34 -8.72 8.02
N ASP A 280 25.31 -10.04 8.19
CA ASP A 280 26.51 -10.86 8.25
C ASP A 280 27.24 -10.82 6.90
N LEU A 281 28.45 -10.24 6.90
CA LEU A 281 29.27 -10.07 5.70
C LEU A 281 29.77 -11.41 5.14
N GLU A 282 29.99 -12.43 5.98
CA GLU A 282 30.41 -13.75 5.52
C GLU A 282 29.27 -14.43 4.76
N GLN A 283 28.05 -14.37 5.31
CA GLN A 283 26.86 -14.92 4.66
C GLN A 283 26.51 -14.15 3.38
N ALA A 284 26.59 -12.81 3.38
CA ALA A 284 26.36 -12.00 2.18
C ALA A 284 27.36 -12.28 1.04
N THR A 285 28.60 -12.71 1.34
CA THR A 285 29.54 -13.15 0.29
C THR A 285 29.20 -14.52 -0.30
N LYS A 286 28.63 -15.44 0.49
CA LYS A 286 28.20 -16.77 0.04
C LYS A 286 26.89 -16.73 -0.75
N SER A 287 25.89 -16.01 -0.23
CA SER A 287 24.58 -15.89 -0.88
C SER A 287 24.13 -14.43 -1.01
N PRO A 288 23.71 -14.02 -2.22
CA PRO A 288 23.01 -12.76 -2.44
C PRO A 288 21.72 -12.62 -1.62
N PHE A 289 21.12 -13.73 -1.19
CA PHE A 289 19.88 -13.72 -0.41
C PHE A 289 20.01 -12.89 0.87
N TYR A 290 21.09 -13.05 1.63
CA TYR A 290 21.31 -12.31 2.88
C TYR A 290 21.45 -10.80 2.67
N ALA A 291 22.08 -10.39 1.57
CA ALA A 291 22.18 -8.98 1.23
C ALA A 291 20.82 -8.38 0.87
N VAL A 292 19.94 -9.13 0.22
CA VAL A 292 18.62 -8.65 -0.23
C VAL A 292 17.50 -8.87 0.80
N ALA A 293 17.65 -9.80 1.75
CA ALA A 293 16.67 -10.13 2.78
C ALA A 293 16.15 -8.90 3.54
N ASN A 294 17.01 -7.94 3.86
CA ASN A 294 16.60 -6.69 4.50
C ASN A 294 15.62 -5.85 3.65
N VAL A 295 15.72 -5.91 2.31
CA VAL A 295 14.75 -5.26 1.41
C VAL A 295 13.38 -5.92 1.53
N PHE A 296 13.34 -7.26 1.61
CA PHE A 296 12.09 -8.01 1.80
C PHE A 296 11.48 -7.79 3.19
N ARG A 297 12.28 -7.78 4.27
CA ARG A 297 11.81 -7.47 5.63
C ARG A 297 11.24 -6.05 5.70
N LEU A 298 11.91 -5.07 5.10
CA LEU A 298 11.41 -3.71 4.95
C LEU A 298 10.09 -3.65 4.13
N ASN A 299 9.98 -4.45 3.06
CA ASN A 299 8.75 -4.56 2.26
C ASN A 299 7.57 -5.12 3.08
N CYS A 300 7.79 -6.22 3.80
CA CYS A 300 6.79 -6.85 4.66
C CYS A 300 6.29 -5.86 5.73
N PHE A 301 7.23 -5.18 6.41
CA PHE A 301 6.89 -4.18 7.42
C PHE A 301 6.06 -3.02 6.87
N CYS A 302 6.46 -2.43 5.74
CA CYS A 302 5.72 -1.30 5.14
C CYS A 302 4.30 -1.71 4.73
N TRP A 303 4.12 -2.91 4.16
CA TRP A 303 2.78 -3.44 3.89
C TRP A 303 1.97 -3.71 5.17
N ASN A 304 2.60 -4.27 6.22
CA ASN A 304 1.94 -4.49 7.51
C ASN A 304 1.45 -3.17 8.15
N GLN A 305 2.21 -2.08 8.02
CA GLN A 305 1.76 -0.74 8.46
C GLN A 305 0.49 -0.29 7.71
N ILE A 306 0.42 -0.48 6.39
CA ILE A 306 -0.77 -0.15 5.60
C ILE A 306 -1.98 -0.99 6.04
N ILE A 307 -1.83 -2.31 6.16
CA ILE A 307 -2.91 -3.21 6.58
C ILE A 307 -3.39 -2.85 8.01
N THR A 308 -2.48 -2.46 8.89
CA THR A 308 -2.81 -2.00 10.25
C THR A 308 -3.56 -0.67 10.23
N ALA A 309 -3.10 0.32 9.46
CA ALA A 309 -3.77 1.61 9.35
C ALA A 309 -5.19 1.49 8.77
N ILE A 310 -5.41 0.63 7.77
CA ILE A 310 -6.74 0.35 7.22
C ILE A 310 -7.66 -0.26 8.30
N ARG A 311 -7.17 -1.20 9.10
CA ARG A 311 -7.94 -1.80 10.20
C ARG A 311 -8.32 -0.78 11.28
N GLU A 312 -7.38 0.08 11.67
CA GLU A 312 -7.64 1.14 12.65
C GLU A 312 -8.68 2.14 12.14
N GLU A 313 -8.60 2.52 10.86
CA GLU A 313 -9.52 3.48 10.25
C GLU A 313 -10.92 2.88 9.99
N ASP A 314 -11.00 1.62 9.57
CA ASP A 314 -12.26 0.86 9.48
C ASP A 314 -12.95 0.75 10.86
N HIS A 315 -12.17 0.46 11.92
CA HIS A 315 -12.68 0.45 13.28
C HIS A 315 -13.16 1.84 13.73
N ARG A 316 -12.36 2.89 13.49
CA ARG A 316 -12.67 4.28 13.83
C ARG A 316 -13.94 4.81 13.14
N THR A 317 -14.15 4.43 11.89
CA THR A 317 -15.32 4.83 11.09
C THR A 317 -16.54 3.93 11.30
N GLY A 318 -16.40 2.83 12.06
CA GLY A 318 -17.45 1.82 12.23
C GLY A 318 -17.86 1.19 10.90
N GLY A 319 -16.89 0.94 10.01
CA GLY A 319 -17.17 0.84 8.60
C GLY A 319 -16.02 0.43 7.69
N ILE A 320 -16.29 0.51 6.39
CA ILE A 320 -15.28 0.41 5.33
C ILE A 320 -14.85 1.85 5.01
N SER A 321 -13.57 2.14 5.24
CA SER A 321 -12.87 3.35 4.81
C SER A 321 -12.55 3.34 3.31
N ASP A 322 -12.43 4.52 2.71
CA ASP A 322 -11.98 4.65 1.32
C ASP A 322 -10.48 4.33 1.23
N THR A 323 -10.13 3.25 0.53
CA THR A 323 -8.75 2.74 0.43
C THR A 323 -8.37 2.42 -1.01
N THR A 324 -7.10 2.57 -1.36
CA THR A 324 -6.61 2.11 -2.67
C THR A 324 -6.71 0.58 -2.82
N ILE A 325 -7.03 0.09 -4.02
CA ILE A 325 -7.12 -1.35 -4.33
C ILE A 325 -5.73 -1.90 -4.67
N GLY A 326 -5.51 -3.22 -4.54
CA GLY A 326 -4.33 -3.92 -5.06
C GLY A 326 -3.22 -4.26 -4.05
N HIS A 327 -3.42 -4.02 -2.75
CA HIS A 327 -2.42 -4.38 -1.72
C HIS A 327 -2.18 -5.90 -1.63
N ALA A 328 -3.25 -6.70 -1.66
CA ALA A 328 -3.17 -8.16 -1.52
C ALA A 328 -2.35 -8.83 -2.64
N GLU A 329 -2.40 -8.30 -3.85
CA GLU A 329 -1.72 -8.89 -5.02
C GLU A 329 -0.21 -8.66 -4.96
N GLU A 330 0.24 -7.46 -4.57
CA GLU A 330 1.66 -7.18 -4.37
C GLU A 330 2.24 -7.95 -3.17
N ILE A 331 1.49 -8.10 -2.06
CA ILE A 331 1.92 -8.92 -0.91
C ILE A 331 2.07 -10.40 -1.33
N LYS A 332 1.06 -10.97 -2.02
CA LYS A 332 1.14 -12.35 -2.56
C LYS A 332 2.27 -12.53 -3.56
N LYS A 333 2.56 -11.50 -4.36
CA LYS A 333 3.71 -11.49 -5.28
C LYS A 333 5.03 -11.50 -4.51
N SER A 334 5.20 -10.66 -3.49
CA SER A 334 6.39 -10.68 -2.61
C SER A 334 6.58 -12.06 -1.96
N LEU A 335 5.52 -12.66 -1.39
CA LEU A 335 5.55 -14.04 -0.87
C LEU A 335 6.05 -15.02 -1.93
N SER A 336 5.50 -14.98 -3.15
CA SER A 336 5.88 -15.87 -4.24
C SER A 336 7.34 -15.69 -4.72
N VAL A 337 7.97 -14.53 -4.46
CA VAL A 337 9.39 -14.30 -4.73
C VAL A 337 10.25 -14.92 -3.63
N VAL A 338 9.86 -14.78 -2.36
CA VAL A 338 10.59 -15.36 -1.21
C VAL A 338 10.54 -16.88 -1.24
N ASP A 339 9.37 -17.48 -1.45
CA ASP A 339 9.19 -18.93 -1.65
C ASP A 339 10.08 -19.46 -2.79
N ARG A 340 10.28 -18.64 -3.82
CA ARG A 340 11.11 -18.93 -5.00
C ARG A 340 12.59 -18.60 -4.85
N ALA A 341 13.11 -18.15 -3.71
CA ALA A 341 14.46 -17.58 -3.58
C ALA A 341 15.57 -18.42 -4.25
N GLY A 342 15.58 -19.75 -4.06
CA GLY A 342 16.55 -20.64 -4.73
C GLY A 342 16.34 -20.81 -6.25
N SER A 343 15.12 -20.68 -6.74
CA SER A 343 14.80 -20.78 -8.18
C SER A 343 15.27 -19.57 -9.01
N LEU A 344 15.56 -18.44 -8.35
CA LEU A 344 16.17 -17.25 -8.95
C LEU A 344 17.66 -17.44 -9.29
N GLY A 345 18.24 -18.61 -8.96
CA GLY A 345 19.64 -18.93 -9.25
C GLY A 345 20.64 -18.31 -8.27
N TRP A 346 20.18 -17.86 -7.10
CA TRP A 346 21.04 -17.33 -6.05
C TRP A 346 21.84 -18.46 -5.39
N ARG A 347 23.17 -18.27 -5.27
CA ARG A 347 24.07 -19.24 -4.61
C ARG A 347 23.71 -19.39 -3.13
N GLY A 348 24.11 -20.49 -2.51
CA GLY A 348 23.85 -20.78 -1.08
C GLY A 348 22.43 -21.25 -0.74
N SER A 349 21.51 -21.36 -1.72
CA SER A 349 20.11 -21.78 -1.49
C SER A 349 19.92 -23.11 -0.76
N ASP A 350 20.93 -23.98 -0.78
CA ASP A 350 20.89 -25.29 -0.15
C ASP A 350 21.41 -25.31 1.30
N GLU A 351 22.05 -24.23 1.77
CA GLU A 351 22.55 -24.12 3.15
C GLU A 351 21.40 -24.03 4.15
N GLN A 352 21.53 -24.71 5.29
CA GLN A 352 20.45 -24.78 6.29
C GLN A 352 20.04 -23.40 6.79
N ILE A 353 21.02 -22.56 7.14
CA ILE A 353 20.80 -21.17 7.55
C ILE A 353 20.12 -20.32 6.46
N THR A 354 20.27 -20.64 5.17
CA THR A 354 19.55 -19.95 4.09
C THR A 354 18.09 -20.39 4.05
N LYS A 355 17.84 -21.69 4.24
CA LYS A 355 16.49 -22.26 4.34
C LYS A 355 15.74 -21.76 5.57
N ASP A 356 16.43 -21.62 6.71
CA ASP A 356 15.83 -21.12 7.95
C ASP A 356 15.40 -19.65 7.79
N THR A 357 16.29 -18.76 7.32
CA THR A 357 15.94 -17.35 7.02
C THR A 357 14.88 -17.23 5.91
N GLN A 358 14.88 -18.13 4.91
CA GLN A 358 13.81 -18.19 3.92
C GLN A 358 12.47 -18.59 4.54
N HIS A 359 12.47 -19.58 5.45
CA HIS A 359 11.28 -20.07 6.13
C HIS A 359 10.65 -18.99 7.03
N GLU A 360 11.45 -18.30 7.84
CA GLU A 360 11.03 -17.13 8.64
C GLU A 360 10.34 -16.09 7.75
N MET A 361 10.95 -15.72 6.62
CA MET A 361 10.38 -14.73 5.71
C MET A 361 9.12 -15.24 4.99
N VAL A 362 9.01 -16.54 4.69
CA VAL A 362 7.78 -17.15 4.16
C VAL A 362 6.67 -17.10 5.22
N GLU A 363 6.97 -17.37 6.49
CA GLU A 363 6.02 -17.28 7.60
C GLU A 363 5.50 -15.84 7.78
N ASP A 364 6.40 -14.85 7.85
CA ASP A 364 6.08 -13.41 7.92
C ASP A 364 5.13 -12.98 6.80
N PHE A 365 5.47 -13.29 5.54
CA PHE A 365 4.66 -12.91 4.40
C PHE A 365 3.35 -13.70 4.33
N SER A 366 3.32 -14.96 4.76
CA SER A 366 2.08 -15.76 4.83
C SER A 366 1.12 -15.19 5.86
N HIS A 367 1.61 -14.86 7.06
CA HIS A 367 0.82 -14.15 8.06
C HIS A 367 0.29 -12.81 7.55
N LEU A 368 1.08 -12.05 6.80
CA LEU A 368 0.64 -10.79 6.20
C LEU A 368 -0.43 -11.00 5.11
N VAL A 369 -0.34 -12.07 4.31
CA VAL A 369 -1.40 -12.47 3.36
C VAL A 369 -2.68 -12.83 4.12
N ASP A 370 -2.63 -13.73 5.11
CA ASP A 370 -3.77 -14.15 5.91
C ASP A 370 -4.45 -12.94 6.59
N GLN A 371 -3.65 -12.06 7.18
CA GLN A 371 -4.12 -10.82 7.79
C GLN A 371 -4.83 -9.90 6.78
N THR A 372 -4.34 -9.83 5.55
CA THR A 372 -4.95 -9.07 4.46
C THR A 372 -6.26 -9.71 4.01
N GLU A 373 -6.32 -11.04 3.87
CA GLU A 373 -7.55 -11.75 3.51
C GLU A 373 -8.64 -11.63 4.58
N LEU A 374 -8.28 -11.77 5.86
CA LEU A 374 -9.21 -11.58 6.98
C LEU A 374 -9.78 -10.16 7.04
N LEU A 375 -8.98 -9.15 6.66
CA LEU A 375 -9.45 -7.77 6.52
C LEU A 375 -10.50 -7.65 5.40
N TRP A 376 -10.23 -8.22 4.21
CA TRP A 376 -11.18 -8.17 3.09
C TRP A 376 -12.47 -8.96 3.38
N GLN A 377 -12.39 -10.17 3.94
CA GLN A 377 -13.56 -10.93 4.38
C GLN A 377 -14.42 -10.14 5.42
N THR A 378 -13.75 -9.43 6.33
CA THR A 378 -14.42 -8.56 7.31
C THR A 378 -15.13 -7.40 6.61
N ARG A 379 -14.49 -6.77 5.62
CA ARG A 379 -15.09 -5.70 4.80
C ARG A 379 -16.28 -6.19 3.99
N ASP A 380 -16.20 -7.35 3.34
CA ASP A 380 -17.33 -7.93 2.59
C ASP A 380 -18.52 -8.25 3.51
N LYS A 381 -18.25 -8.73 4.73
CA LYS A 381 -19.27 -8.91 5.77
C LYS A 381 -19.87 -7.57 6.23
N MET A 382 -19.08 -6.51 6.37
CA MET A 382 -19.60 -5.17 6.65
C MET A 382 -20.41 -4.59 5.47
N ALA A 383 -19.98 -4.83 4.23
CA ALA A 383 -20.67 -4.39 3.02
C ALA A 383 -22.05 -5.05 2.89
N SER A 384 -22.13 -6.37 3.08
CA SER A 384 -23.41 -7.12 3.08
C SER A 384 -24.33 -6.72 4.24
N ILE A 385 -23.79 -6.43 5.44
CA ILE A 385 -24.56 -5.87 6.55
C ILE A 385 -25.07 -4.44 6.22
N ARG A 386 -24.28 -3.62 5.52
CA ARG A 386 -24.70 -2.29 5.05
C ARG A 386 -25.79 -2.39 3.97
N ALA A 387 -25.64 -3.31 3.02
CA ALA A 387 -26.61 -3.56 1.95
C ALA A 387 -27.96 -4.02 2.53
N THR A 388 -27.97 -5.04 3.39
CA THR A 388 -29.20 -5.53 4.05
C THR A 388 -29.86 -4.48 4.95
N LYS A 389 -29.08 -3.66 5.66
CA LYS A 389 -29.62 -2.49 6.40
C LYS A 389 -30.20 -1.42 5.47
N SER A 390 -29.58 -1.17 4.32
CA SER A 390 -30.08 -0.23 3.31
C SER A 390 -31.39 -0.72 2.69
N GLU A 391 -31.45 -2.00 2.30
CA GLU A 391 -32.64 -2.64 1.78
C GLU A 391 -33.78 -2.65 2.80
N ALA A 392 -33.50 -2.98 4.06
CA ALA A 392 -34.48 -2.90 5.15
C ALA A 392 -35.01 -1.47 5.35
N ARG A 393 -34.16 -0.44 5.22
CA ARG A 393 -34.58 0.97 5.23
C ARG A 393 -35.45 1.32 4.03
N TRP A 394 -35.06 0.93 2.82
CA TRP A 394 -35.83 1.16 1.59
C TRP A 394 -37.19 0.46 1.62
N ASN A 395 -37.25 -0.80 2.07
CA ASN A 395 -38.50 -1.54 2.23
C ASN A 395 -39.38 -0.93 3.32
N SER A 396 -38.81 -0.52 4.46
CA SER A 396 -39.56 0.19 5.51
C SER A 396 -40.11 1.54 5.03
N LEU A 397 -39.32 2.30 4.28
CA LEU A 397 -39.71 3.58 3.72
C LEU A 397 -40.81 3.40 2.66
N THR A 398 -40.63 2.47 1.72
CA THR A 398 -41.62 2.15 0.68
C THR A 398 -42.93 1.68 1.28
N ASN A 399 -42.89 0.85 2.32
CA ASN A 399 -44.08 0.43 3.06
C ASN A 399 -44.76 1.62 3.77
N ALA A 400 -43.99 2.49 4.45
CA ALA A 400 -44.53 3.68 5.11
C ALA A 400 -45.19 4.65 4.10
N PHE A 401 -44.55 4.91 2.95
CA PHE A 401 -45.15 5.65 1.84
C PHE A 401 -46.43 4.97 1.33
N THR A 402 -46.43 3.65 1.15
CA THR A 402 -47.61 2.92 0.68
C THR A 402 -48.78 3.03 1.67
N TYR A 403 -48.54 2.83 2.97
CA TYR A 403 -49.59 2.95 3.99
C TYR A 403 -50.11 4.38 4.17
N LEU A 404 -49.29 5.41 3.94
CA LEU A 404 -49.72 6.80 4.01
C LEU A 404 -50.51 7.23 2.75
N PHE A 405 -50.01 6.89 1.56
CA PHE A 405 -50.57 7.38 0.30
C PHE A 405 -51.68 6.49 -0.27
N ALA A 406 -51.75 5.20 0.02
CA ALA A 406 -52.81 4.34 -0.50
C ALA A 406 -54.22 4.77 -0.02
N PRO A 407 -54.48 5.07 1.28
CA PRO A 407 -55.77 5.57 1.72
C PRO A 407 -56.13 6.91 1.08
N VAL A 408 -55.17 7.84 1.00
CA VAL A 408 -55.34 9.15 0.34
C VAL A 408 -55.69 8.98 -1.14
N THR A 409 -55.05 8.04 -1.83
CA THR A 409 -55.29 7.75 -3.26
C THR A 409 -56.65 7.10 -3.48
N ILE A 410 -57.05 6.13 -2.67
CA ILE A 410 -58.37 5.49 -2.73
C ILE A 410 -59.47 6.52 -2.52
N ILE A 411 -59.34 7.36 -1.48
CA ILE A 411 -60.30 8.42 -1.17
C ILE A 411 -60.36 9.43 -2.31
N THR A 412 -59.22 9.91 -2.82
CA THR A 412 -59.17 10.83 -3.97
C THR A 412 -59.81 10.20 -5.22
N GLY A 413 -59.62 8.91 -5.45
CA GLY A 413 -60.26 8.17 -6.53
C GLY A 413 -61.78 8.12 -6.42
N VAL A 414 -62.31 7.74 -5.24
CA VAL A 414 -63.76 7.67 -4.98
C VAL A 414 -64.45 9.02 -5.19
N TYR A 415 -63.83 10.12 -4.76
CA TYR A 415 -64.38 11.48 -4.93
C TYR A 415 -64.05 12.12 -6.29
N GLY A 416 -63.07 11.60 -7.03
CA GLY A 416 -62.76 11.97 -8.41
C GLY A 416 -63.65 11.27 -9.45
N MET A 417 -64.41 10.24 -9.05
CA MET A 417 -65.49 9.69 -9.86
C MET A 417 -66.62 10.72 -9.96
N ASN A 418 -67.20 10.88 -11.16
CA ASN A 418 -68.32 11.79 -11.43
C ASN A 418 -69.63 11.31 -10.79
N VAL A 419 -69.70 11.32 -9.46
CA VAL A 419 -70.91 11.07 -8.68
C VAL A 419 -71.63 12.39 -8.47
N SER A 420 -72.71 12.59 -9.23
CA SER A 420 -73.48 13.83 -9.25
C SER A 420 -74.31 14.03 -7.98
N GLN A 421 -73.70 14.48 -6.86
CA GLN A 421 -74.35 15.25 -5.76
C GLN A 421 -73.43 15.64 -4.57
N ILE A 422 -72.19 16.11 -4.80
CA ILE A 422 -71.45 16.85 -3.74
C ILE A 422 -71.96 18.30 -3.68
N SER A 423 -73.23 18.48 -3.29
CA SER A 423 -73.86 19.77 -3.02
C SER A 423 -74.32 19.79 -1.57
N GLY A 424 -73.70 20.64 -0.74
CA GLY A 424 -73.85 20.65 0.72
C GLY A 424 -75.23 21.06 1.23
N SER A 425 -76.21 20.17 1.12
CA SER A 425 -77.47 20.15 1.86
C SER A 425 -77.36 19.22 3.07
N SER A 426 -78.32 19.25 3.99
CA SER A 426 -78.30 18.45 5.23
C SER A 426 -78.32 16.92 5.04
N THR A 427 -78.50 16.44 3.81
CA THR A 427 -78.46 15.02 3.42
C THR A 427 -77.20 14.61 2.66
N ASN A 428 -76.31 15.54 2.29
CA ASN A 428 -75.07 15.26 1.56
C ASN A 428 -73.83 15.76 2.34
N PRO A 429 -72.73 14.98 2.41
CA PRO A 429 -71.59 15.32 3.24
C PRO A 429 -70.85 16.57 2.74
N ASN A 430 -70.40 17.39 3.70
CA ASN A 430 -69.73 18.65 3.45
C ASN A 430 -68.23 18.44 3.20
N ILE A 431 -67.59 19.24 2.33
CA ILE A 431 -66.18 19.04 1.96
C ILE A 431 -65.18 19.19 3.13
N TRP A 432 -65.60 19.82 4.24
CA TRP A 432 -64.84 19.83 5.49
C TRP A 432 -64.89 18.50 6.26
N GLN A 433 -65.99 17.75 6.17
CA GLN A 433 -66.10 16.42 6.79
C GLN A 433 -65.15 15.42 6.11
N PHE A 434 -64.85 15.62 4.82
CA PHE A 434 -63.81 14.87 4.09
C PHE A 434 -62.42 15.07 4.70
N PHE A 435 -61.98 16.31 4.94
CA PHE A 435 -60.67 16.56 5.55
C PHE A 435 -60.56 15.98 6.96
N VAL A 436 -61.63 16.09 7.76
CA VAL A 436 -61.69 15.49 9.09
C VAL A 436 -61.65 13.96 9.02
N ALA A 437 -62.41 13.32 8.13
CA ALA A 437 -62.40 11.87 7.97
C ALA A 437 -61.04 11.33 7.54
N VAL A 438 -60.36 11.98 6.59
CA VAL A 438 -58.99 11.63 6.16
C VAL A 438 -57.98 11.78 7.31
N ALA A 439 -58.06 12.88 8.07
CA ALA A 439 -57.17 13.10 9.22
C ALA A 439 -57.39 12.05 10.33
N VAL A 440 -58.64 11.74 10.66
CA VAL A 440 -59.00 10.73 11.67
C VAL A 440 -58.59 9.33 11.22
N PHE A 441 -58.81 8.96 9.95
CA PHE A 441 -58.43 7.65 9.43
C PHE A 441 -56.91 7.46 9.44
N ASN A 442 -56.14 8.44 8.97
CA ASN A 442 -54.68 8.39 9.02
C ASN A 442 -54.16 8.32 10.46
N ALA A 443 -54.73 9.10 11.39
CA ALA A 443 -54.38 9.02 12.81
C ALA A 443 -54.68 7.63 13.40
N ALA A 444 -55.84 7.04 13.08
CA ALA A 444 -56.22 5.71 13.55
C ALA A 444 -55.29 4.61 13.01
N VAL A 445 -54.90 4.67 11.72
CA VAL A 445 -53.95 3.73 11.11
C VAL A 445 -52.57 3.84 11.76
N VAL A 446 -52.04 5.05 11.96
CA VAL A 446 -50.75 5.28 12.64
C VAL A 446 -50.78 4.75 14.08
N VAL A 447 -51.86 5.00 14.82
CA VAL A 447 -52.05 4.51 16.20
C VAL A 447 -52.15 2.98 16.25
N ALA A 448 -52.86 2.35 15.31
CA ALA A 448 -52.96 0.89 15.21
C ALA A 448 -51.60 0.23 14.91
N LEU A 449 -50.83 0.80 13.98
CA LEU A 449 -49.47 0.34 13.66
C LEU A 449 -48.51 0.50 14.85
N ALA A 450 -48.60 1.62 15.58
CA ALA A 450 -47.82 1.86 16.79
C ALA A 450 -48.15 0.84 17.91
N MET A 451 -49.43 0.56 18.15
CA MET A 451 -49.85 -0.47 19.12
C MET A 451 -49.40 -1.88 18.71
N TRP A 452 -49.54 -2.23 17.43
CA TRP A 452 -49.06 -3.52 16.91
C TRP A 452 -47.55 -3.70 17.11
N TYR A 453 -46.78 -2.66 16.79
CA TYR A 453 -45.32 -2.67 16.97
C TYR A 453 -44.91 -2.83 18.44
N TRP A 454 -45.56 -2.10 19.35
CA TRP A 454 -45.35 -2.21 20.79
C TRP A 454 -45.52 -3.66 21.28
N VAL A 455 -46.65 -4.29 20.95
CA VAL A 455 -46.95 -5.69 21.31
C VAL A 455 -45.91 -6.64 20.71
N SER A 456 -45.50 -6.42 19.45
CA SER A 456 -44.51 -7.27 18.78
C SER A 456 -43.11 -7.23 19.42
N ILE A 457 -42.67 -6.07 19.93
CA ILE A 457 -41.39 -5.96 20.68
C ILE A 457 -41.50 -6.70 22.01
N GLN A 458 -42.59 -6.45 22.75
CA GLN A 458 -42.81 -7.03 24.07
C GLN A 458 -42.82 -8.57 24.01
N LEU A 459 -43.44 -9.16 22.98
CA LEU A 459 -43.45 -10.60 22.73
C LEU A 459 -42.09 -11.17 22.29
N ARG A 460 -41.30 -10.45 21.47
CA ARG A 460 -40.04 -10.98 20.92
C ARG A 460 -38.80 -10.78 21.81
N HIS A 461 -38.77 -9.71 22.62
CA HIS A 461 -37.55 -9.31 23.33
C HIS A 461 -37.71 -9.24 24.86
N GLY A 462 -38.90 -9.49 25.40
CA GLY A 462 -39.17 -9.44 26.85
C GLY A 462 -38.95 -8.06 27.50
N ARG A 463 -38.76 -7.01 26.70
CA ARG A 463 -38.48 -5.64 27.14
C ARG A 463 -39.60 -4.70 26.66
N SER A 464 -40.07 -3.83 27.55
CA SER A 464 -40.94 -2.71 27.18
C SER A 464 -40.20 -1.75 26.24
N ALA A 465 -40.79 -1.47 25.07
CA ALA A 465 -40.27 -0.47 24.14
C ALA A 465 -40.41 0.95 24.72
N GLY A 466 -39.45 1.83 24.45
CA GLY A 466 -39.57 3.24 24.80
C GLY A 466 -40.59 3.94 23.91
N LEU A 467 -41.39 4.86 24.47
CA LEU A 467 -42.43 5.60 23.72
C LEU A 467 -41.84 6.35 22.50
N LYS A 468 -40.58 6.82 22.60
CA LYS A 468 -39.80 7.39 21.49
C LYS A 468 -39.38 6.35 20.42
N GLU A 469 -39.06 5.12 20.81
CA GLU A 469 -38.71 4.04 19.87
C GLU A 469 -39.94 3.64 19.03
N VAL A 470 -41.12 3.64 19.65
CA VAL A 470 -42.41 3.27 19.02
C VAL A 470 -42.92 4.38 18.09
N LEU A 471 -42.90 5.66 18.53
CA LEU A 471 -43.22 6.78 17.64
C LEU A 471 -42.22 6.91 16.49
N GLY A 472 -40.92 6.69 16.77
CA GLY A 472 -39.88 6.66 15.75
C GLY A 472 -40.19 5.62 14.66
N PHE A 473 -40.51 4.38 15.05
CA PHE A 473 -40.91 3.35 14.09
C PHE A 473 -42.17 3.73 13.30
N ALA A 474 -43.23 4.22 13.96
CA ALA A 474 -44.49 4.58 13.31
C ALA A 474 -44.38 5.76 12.32
N VAL A 475 -43.35 6.62 12.48
CA VAL A 475 -43.05 7.76 11.59
C VAL A 475 -41.85 7.47 10.66
N GLY A 476 -41.28 6.26 10.70
CA GLY A 476 -40.13 5.85 9.87
C GLY A 476 -38.76 6.36 10.32
N ALA A 477 -38.68 7.07 11.44
CA ALA A 477 -37.44 7.55 12.05
C ALA A 477 -36.88 6.52 13.05
N GLN A 478 -35.98 5.64 12.61
CA GLN A 478 -35.24 4.79 13.55
C GLN A 478 -34.40 5.63 14.51
N SER A 479 -34.58 5.40 15.81
CA SER A 479 -33.74 5.99 16.85
C SER A 479 -32.27 5.67 16.57
N MET A 480 -31.46 6.71 16.34
CA MET A 480 -30.01 6.56 16.42
C MET A 480 -29.63 6.09 17.83
N LYS A 481 -28.68 5.17 17.89
CA LYS A 481 -27.85 4.84 19.05
C LYS A 481 -26.41 4.98 18.60
#